data_AF-A0AAU8Q264-F1
#
_entry.id   AF-A0AAU8Q264-F1
#
_cell.length_a   1.000
_cell.length_b   1.000
_cell.length_c   1.000
_cell.angle_alpha   90.00
_cell.angle_beta   90.00
_cell.angle_gamma   90.00
#
_symmetry.space_group_name_H-M   'P 1'
#
loop_
_entity.id
_entity.type
_entity.pdbx_description
1 polymer ?
#
loop_
_entity_poly.entity_id
_entity_poly.type
_entity_poly.pdbx_seq_one_letter_code
_entity_poly.pdbx_strand_id
1 'polypeptide(L)'
;MSHSAPATQETAGYPVFEGRMHYIDGYDPASLWAPHSSLQRTSTWVGMGAILVSLAGFGALIFGLGAASVGSQDAWATYVIIGAVLGFALLIGGFLLVHHGRRNYRQYRAETGRMN
;
A
#
# COMPACT_ATOMS: atom_id res chain seq x y z
N MET A 1 40.32 -17.35 19.19
CA MET A 1 40.80 -17.09 17.81
C MET A 1 39.60 -17.24 16.89
N SER A 2 38.93 -16.13 16.54
CA SER A 2 37.78 -16.14 15.62
C SER A 2 38.27 -15.81 14.21
N HIS A 3 38.07 -16.73 13.27
CA HIS A 3 38.42 -16.54 11.87
C HIS A 3 37.55 -15.45 11.25
N SER A 4 38.12 -14.28 11.00
CA SER A 4 37.58 -13.29 10.07
C SER A 4 37.84 -13.77 8.64
N ALA A 5 36.80 -13.83 7.82
CA ALA A 5 36.94 -14.12 6.40
C ALA A 5 37.79 -13.00 5.74
N PRO A 6 38.82 -13.35 4.94
CA PRO A 6 39.67 -12.35 4.32
C PRO A 6 38.90 -11.61 3.23
N ALA A 7 38.86 -10.28 3.33
CA ALA A 7 38.33 -9.43 2.27
C ALA A 7 39.27 -9.52 1.06
N THR A 8 38.81 -10.18 -0.01
CA THR A 8 39.49 -10.18 -1.30
C THR A 8 39.39 -8.76 -1.88
N GLN A 9 40.47 -8.00 -1.78
CA GLN A 9 40.63 -6.77 -2.54
C GLN A 9 40.99 -7.14 -3.98
N GLU A 10 40.07 -7.01 -4.92
CA GLU A 10 40.42 -6.78 -6.31
C GLU A 10 39.25 -6.16 -7.10
N THR A 11 39.55 -5.03 -7.76
CA THR A 11 38.70 -4.16 -8.60
C THR A 11 38.00 -3.03 -7.86
N ALA A 12 38.28 -1.79 -8.29
CA ALA A 12 37.61 -0.56 -7.89
C ALA A 12 36.10 -0.60 -8.24
N GLY A 13 35.31 -1.24 -7.37
CA GLY A 13 33.87 -1.40 -7.50
C GLY A 13 33.27 -1.58 -6.11
N TYR A 14 32.09 -1.01 -5.93
CA TYR A 14 31.34 -1.10 -4.67
C TYR A 14 31.23 -2.56 -4.19
N PRO A 15 31.36 -2.83 -2.88
CA PRO A 15 31.24 -4.19 -2.36
C PRO A 15 29.88 -4.79 -2.75
N VAL A 16 29.91 -5.91 -3.46
CA VAL A 16 28.72 -6.68 -3.81
C VAL A 16 28.42 -7.61 -2.64
N PHE A 17 27.40 -7.28 -1.86
CA PHE A 17 26.97 -8.13 -0.75
C PHE A 17 26.12 -9.29 -1.28
N GLU A 18 26.53 -10.52 -1.01
CA GLU A 18 25.70 -11.70 -1.27
C GLU A 18 24.56 -11.77 -0.24
N GLY A 19 23.31 -11.62 -0.69
CA GLY A 19 22.12 -11.60 0.17
C GLY A 19 21.14 -10.47 -0.17
N ARG A 20 20.08 -10.28 0.62
CA ARG A 20 19.20 -9.10 0.46
C ARG A 20 19.97 -7.84 0.90
N MET A 21 19.78 -6.73 0.18
CA MET A 21 20.45 -5.46 0.50
C MET A 21 20.18 -5.05 1.95
N HIS A 22 21.22 -4.94 2.76
CA HIS A 22 21.18 -4.35 4.10
C HIS A 22 21.75 -2.94 4.06
N TYR A 23 21.08 -2.00 4.72
CA TYR A 23 21.56 -0.63 4.85
C TYR A 23 22.79 -0.57 5.76
N ILE A 24 23.67 0.38 5.49
CA ILE A 24 24.77 0.71 6.39
C ILE A 24 24.20 1.19 7.73
N ASP A 25 24.87 0.85 8.82
CA ASP A 25 24.47 1.33 10.14
C ASP A 25 24.48 2.86 10.21
N GLY A 26 23.42 3.43 10.78
CA GLY A 26 23.17 4.89 10.78
C GLY A 26 22.62 5.48 9.48
N TYR A 27 22.59 4.72 8.37
CA TYR A 27 21.91 5.16 7.15
C TYR A 27 20.40 4.90 7.24
N ASP A 28 19.62 5.92 6.91
CA ASP A 28 18.17 5.83 6.78
C ASP A 28 17.78 6.14 5.32
N PRO A 29 17.29 5.14 4.55
CA PRO A 29 16.92 5.35 3.16
C PRO A 29 15.70 6.28 3.04
N ALA A 30 15.63 7.03 1.93
CA ALA A 30 14.39 7.71 1.59
C ALA A 30 13.25 6.72 1.34
N SER A 31 12.08 6.97 1.95
CA SER A 31 10.92 6.06 1.91
C SER A 31 10.43 5.74 0.49
N LEU A 32 10.63 6.64 -0.48
CA LEU A 32 10.27 6.44 -1.88
C LEU A 32 11.21 5.49 -2.62
N TRP A 33 12.50 5.52 -2.29
CA TRP A 33 13.56 4.83 -3.03
C TRP A 33 14.03 3.54 -2.34
N ALA A 34 13.59 3.32 -1.10
CA ALA A 34 13.85 2.09 -0.37
C ALA A 34 13.37 0.86 -1.17
N PRO A 35 14.17 -0.22 -1.31
CA PRO A 35 13.75 -1.44 -2.01
C PRO A 35 12.49 -2.12 -1.43
N HIS A 36 12.22 -1.92 -0.14
CA HIS A 36 11.02 -2.39 0.55
C HIS A 36 9.83 -1.41 0.47
N SER A 37 9.97 -0.31 -0.28
CA SER A 37 8.94 0.72 -0.38
C SER A 37 7.65 0.18 -1.00
N SER A 38 6.54 0.40 -0.30
CA SER A 38 5.21 0.17 -0.86
C SER A 38 4.81 1.25 -1.87
N LEU A 39 5.47 2.41 -1.87
CA LEU A 39 5.21 3.50 -2.82
C LEU A 39 5.63 3.15 -4.25
N GLN A 40 6.53 2.18 -4.43
CA GLN A 40 6.91 1.69 -5.76
C GLN A 40 6.04 0.52 -6.25
N ARG A 41 5.00 0.15 -5.49
CA ARG A 41 4.12 -0.98 -5.83
C ARG A 41 2.82 -0.45 -6.43
N THR A 42 2.53 -0.86 -7.67
CA THR A 42 1.28 -0.53 -8.36
C THR A 42 0.05 -0.89 -7.54
N SER A 43 0.07 -2.02 -6.82
CA SER A 43 -1.04 -2.43 -5.95
C SER A 43 -1.34 -1.42 -4.84
N THR A 44 -0.33 -0.75 -4.29
CA THR A 44 -0.54 0.31 -3.28
C THR A 44 -1.23 1.51 -3.92
N TRP A 45 -0.78 1.95 -5.10
CA TRP A 45 -1.39 3.08 -5.83
C TRP A 45 -2.82 2.79 -6.26
N VAL A 46 -3.08 1.62 -6.85
CA VAL A 46 -4.43 1.21 -7.24
C VAL A 46 -5.31 1.06 -5.99
N GLY A 47 -4.78 0.54 -4.89
CA GLY A 47 -5.51 0.45 -3.63
C GLY A 47 -5.89 1.81 -3.05
N MET A 48 -4.95 2.76 -3.02
CA MET A 48 -5.23 4.14 -2.59
C MET A 48 -6.24 4.83 -3.50
N GLY A 49 -6.12 4.64 -4.82
CA GLY A 49 -7.10 5.12 -5.80
C GLY A 49 -8.49 4.54 -5.58
N ALA A 50 -8.59 3.22 -5.33
CA ALA A 50 -9.87 2.57 -5.04
C ALA A 50 -10.53 3.09 -3.76
N ILE A 51 -9.75 3.33 -2.70
CA ILE A 51 -10.24 3.96 -1.47
C ILE A 51 -10.79 5.36 -1.77
N LEU A 52 -10.09 6.16 -2.58
CA LEU A 52 -10.57 7.49 -2.96
C LEU A 52 -11.86 7.43 -3.80
N VAL A 53 -11.94 6.50 -4.77
CA VAL A 53 -13.12 6.33 -5.64
C VAL A 53 -14.33 5.79 -4.86
N SER A 54 -14.13 5.03 -3.77
CA SER A 54 -15.25 4.58 -2.92
C SER A 54 -16.12 5.72 -2.40
N LEU A 55 -15.55 6.93 -2.27
CA LEU A 55 -16.27 8.13 -1.84
C LEU A 55 -17.39 8.51 -2.82
N ALA A 56 -17.21 8.27 -4.12
CA ALA A 56 -18.27 8.47 -5.12
C ALA A 56 -19.43 7.48 -4.91
N GLY A 57 -19.13 6.22 -4.56
CA GLY A 57 -20.12 5.23 -4.19
C GLY A 57 -20.92 5.65 -2.95
N PHE A 58 -20.22 6.12 -1.89
CA PHE A 58 -20.90 6.65 -0.71
C PHE A 58 -21.72 7.90 -1.00
N GLY A 59 -21.28 8.78 -1.89
CA GLY A 59 -22.07 9.92 -2.36
C GLY A 59 -23.38 9.48 -3.00
N ALA A 60 -23.35 8.49 -3.90
CA ALA A 60 -24.56 7.93 -4.51
C ALA A 60 -25.48 7.26 -3.48
N LEU A 61 -24.92 6.57 -2.48
CA LEU A 61 -25.67 5.96 -1.39
C LEU A 61 -26.40 7.02 -0.56
N ILE A 62 -25.69 8.06 -0.12
CA ILE A 62 -26.26 9.15 0.69
C ILE A 62 -27.34 9.89 -0.11
N PHE A 63 -27.07 10.15 -1.39
CA PHE A 63 -28.06 10.74 -2.29
C PHE A 63 -29.32 9.89 -2.39
N GLY A 64 -29.20 8.58 -2.61
CA GLY A 64 -30.33 7.66 -2.69
C GLY A 64 -31.15 7.61 -1.40
N LEU A 65 -30.49 7.56 -0.23
CA LEU A 65 -31.17 7.60 1.06
C LEU A 65 -31.88 8.93 1.31
N GLY A 66 -31.26 10.05 0.92
CA GLY A 66 -31.87 11.37 1.00
C GLY A 66 -33.07 11.49 0.08
N ALA A 67 -33.00 10.97 -1.14
CA ALA A 67 -34.11 11.00 -2.07
C ALA A 67 -35.31 10.15 -1.60
N ALA A 68 -35.03 9.02 -0.94
CA ALA A 68 -36.04 8.16 -0.33
C ALA A 68 -36.82 8.87 0.78
N SER A 69 -36.17 9.72 1.57
CA SER A 69 -36.78 10.35 2.74
C SER A 69 -37.78 11.45 2.39
N VAL A 70 -37.59 12.13 1.26
CA VAL A 70 -38.46 13.21 0.78
C VAL A 70 -39.28 12.84 -0.47
N GLY A 71 -39.13 11.60 -0.98
CA GLY A 71 -39.83 11.13 -2.17
C GLY A 71 -39.46 11.90 -3.44
N SER A 72 -38.23 12.41 -3.55
CA SER A 72 -37.81 13.25 -4.68
C SER A 72 -37.37 12.48 -5.93
N GLN A 73 -37.16 11.16 -5.82
CA GLN A 73 -36.72 10.32 -6.93
C GLN A 73 -37.29 8.91 -6.83
N ASP A 74 -37.98 8.46 -7.88
CA ASP A 74 -38.56 7.11 -7.97
C ASP A 74 -37.48 6.02 -7.96
N ALA A 75 -36.34 6.28 -8.61
CA ALA A 75 -35.22 5.35 -8.70
C ALA A 75 -34.26 5.38 -7.47
N TRP A 76 -34.69 5.95 -6.33
CA TRP A 76 -33.84 6.10 -5.13
C TRP A 76 -33.17 4.79 -4.71
N ALA A 77 -33.90 3.67 -4.78
CA ALA A 77 -33.41 2.36 -4.36
C ALA A 77 -32.23 1.89 -5.22
N THR A 78 -32.26 2.18 -6.52
CA THR A 78 -31.16 1.87 -7.44
C THR A 78 -29.89 2.62 -7.07
N TYR A 79 -29.99 3.91 -6.72
CA TYR A 79 -28.85 4.70 -6.25
C TYR A 79 -28.26 4.15 -4.95
N VAL A 80 -29.12 3.75 -4.00
CA VAL A 80 -28.69 3.13 -2.74
C VAL A 80 -27.91 1.84 -3.01
N ILE A 81 -28.45 0.94 -3.84
CA ILE A 81 -27.81 -0.37 -4.13
C ILE A 81 -26.46 -0.17 -4.83
N ILE A 82 -26.43 0.62 -5.91
CA ILE A 82 -25.19 0.88 -6.65
C ILE A 82 -24.16 1.58 -5.76
N GLY A 83 -24.59 2.59 -5.01
CA GLY A 83 -23.73 3.32 -4.08
C GLY A 83 -23.14 2.42 -3.00
N ALA A 84 -23.95 1.54 -2.41
CA ALA A 84 -23.51 0.58 -1.41
C ALA A 84 -22.50 -0.41 -2.00
N VAL A 85 -22.84 -1.05 -3.12
CA VAL A 85 -21.98 -2.06 -3.75
C VAL A 85 -20.67 -1.45 -4.18
N LEU A 86 -20.68 -0.33 -4.92
CA LEU A 86 -19.46 0.33 -5.36
C LEU A 86 -18.64 0.89 -4.20
N GLY A 87 -19.29 1.56 -3.25
CA GLY A 87 -18.63 2.17 -2.09
C GLY A 87 -17.91 1.11 -1.26
N PHE A 88 -18.63 0.09 -0.79
CA PHE A 88 -18.02 -0.93 0.07
C PHE A 88 -17.05 -1.85 -0.68
N ALA A 89 -17.34 -2.25 -1.93
CA ALA A 89 -16.44 -3.12 -2.69
C ALA A 89 -15.09 -2.43 -2.96
N LEU A 90 -15.11 -1.16 -3.36
CA LEU A 90 -13.88 -0.39 -3.61
C LEU A 90 -13.13 -0.05 -2.33
N LEU A 91 -13.84 0.25 -1.24
CA LEU A 91 -13.22 0.53 0.05
C LEU A 91 -12.49 -0.72 0.58
N ILE A 92 -13.20 -1.85 0.67
CA ILE A 92 -12.64 -3.11 1.17
C ILE A 92 -11.53 -3.60 0.23
N GLY A 93 -11.80 -3.63 -1.08
CA GLY A 93 -10.82 -4.03 -2.09
C GLY A 93 -9.57 -3.14 -2.06
N GLY A 94 -9.74 -1.83 -1.89
CA GLY A 94 -8.66 -0.86 -1.77
C GLY A 94 -7.78 -1.10 -0.53
N PHE A 95 -8.39 -1.33 0.64
CA PHE A 95 -7.64 -1.69 1.85
C PHE A 95 -6.88 -3.01 1.70
N LEU A 96 -7.49 -4.02 1.08
CA LEU A 96 -6.83 -5.30 0.81
C LEU A 96 -5.63 -5.13 -0.14
N LEU A 97 -5.77 -4.32 -1.19
CA LEU A 97 -4.69 -4.02 -2.12
C LEU A 97 -3.53 -3.29 -1.45
N VAL A 98 -3.82 -2.26 -0.64
CA VAL A 98 -2.81 -1.54 0.15
C VAL A 98 -2.14 -2.49 1.14
N HIS A 99 -2.92 -3.34 1.81
CA HIS A 99 -2.38 -4.34 2.74
C HIS A 99 -1.43 -5.30 2.02
N HIS A 100 -1.77 -5.74 0.81
CA HIS A 100 -0.92 -6.58 -0.02
C HIS A 100 0.34 -5.85 -0.50
N GLY A 101 0.21 -4.61 -0.97
CA GLY A 101 1.35 -3.77 -1.40
C GLY A 101 2.36 -3.49 -0.30
N ARG A 102 1.92 -3.48 0.97
CA ARG A 102 2.77 -3.27 2.16
C ARG A 102 3.49 -4.54 2.66
N ARG A 103 3.35 -5.69 2.00
CA ARG A 103 3.95 -6.96 2.45
C ARG A 103 5.48 -6.90 2.59
N ASN A 104 6.17 -6.25 1.64
CA ASN A 104 7.64 -6.17 1.64
C ASN A 104 8.15 -5.30 2.79
N TYR A 105 7.46 -4.22 3.11
CA TYR A 105 7.76 -3.39 4.28
C TYR A 105 7.59 -4.17 5.60
N ARG A 106 6.53 -4.99 5.71
CA ARG A 106 6.34 -5.85 6.89
C ARG A 106 7.45 -6.90 7.03
N GLN A 107 7.90 -7.49 5.92
CA GLN A 107 9.03 -8.43 5.92
C GLN A 107 10.33 -7.73 6.34
N TYR A 108 10.61 -6.56 5.76
CA TYR A 108 11.78 -5.74 6.12
C TYR A 108 11.80 -5.40 7.63
N ARG A 109 10.67 -4.96 8.17
CA ARG A 109 10.54 -4.64 9.59
C ARG A 109 10.71 -5.87 10.48
N ALA A 110 10.24 -7.05 10.06
CA ALA A 110 10.42 -8.29 10.81
C ALA A 110 11.88 -8.77 10.83
N GLU A 111 12.63 -8.54 9.74
CA GLU A 111 14.02 -8.97 9.60
C GLU A 111 15.00 -8.02 10.29
N THR A 112 14.76 -6.71 10.21
CA THR A 112 15.72 -5.71 10.69
C THR A 112 15.33 -5.10 12.03
N GLY A 113 14.07 -5.24 12.46
CA GLY A 113 13.53 -4.52 13.62
C GLY A 113 13.38 -3.01 13.42
N ARG A 114 13.80 -2.47 12.26
CA ARG A 114 13.76 -1.04 11.97
C ARG A 114 12.36 -0.66 11.44
N MET A 115 11.91 0.56 11.75
CA MET A 115 10.56 1.05 11.44
C MET A 115 10.52 2.07 10.28
N ASN A 116 11.64 2.29 9.62
CA ASN A 116 11.84 3.24 8.52
C ASN A 116 11.27 2.76 7.17
#